data_AF-A0A1S7U2E3-F1
#
_entry.id   AF-A0A1S7U2E3-F1
#
_cell.length_a   1.000
_cell.length_b   1.000
_cell.length_c   1.000
_cell.angle_alpha   90.00
_cell.angle_beta   90.00
_cell.angle_gamma   90.00
#
_symmetry.space_group_name_H-M   'P 1'
#
loop_
_entity.id
_entity.type
_entity.pdbx_description
1 polymer ?
#
loop_
_entity_poly.entity_id
_entity_poly.type
_entity_poly.pdbx_seq_one_letter_code
_entity_poly.pdbx_strand_id
1 'polypeptide(L)'
;MSRNKFEAAFAKSNPHFEYETKKFPYLVTHTYTPDFINPSTGQIFETKGRFTSADRSKHLAIKSQHPELDITLVFQRPQNKIRKGSKTSYADWCDKYGIKWMDGSKI
;
A
#
# COMPACT_ATOMS: atom_id res chain seq x y z
N MET A 1 20.00 23.14 -6.29
CA MET A 1 21.07 22.12 -6.12
C MET A 1 20.54 20.80 -6.63
N SER A 2 21.28 20.13 -7.51
CA SER A 2 20.90 18.81 -8.04
C SER A 2 20.99 17.73 -6.95
N ARG A 3 20.16 16.69 -7.05
CA ARG A 3 20.00 15.70 -5.97
C ARG A 3 21.15 14.69 -5.89
N ASN A 4 21.90 14.51 -6.97
CA ASN A 4 23.04 13.60 -7.02
C ASN A 4 24.15 14.11 -7.96
N LYS A 5 25.30 13.43 -7.93
CA LYS A 5 26.49 13.78 -8.73
C LYS A 5 26.24 13.73 -10.24
N PHE A 6 25.39 12.81 -10.70
CA PHE A 6 25.08 12.67 -12.11
C PHE A 6 24.25 13.84 -12.62
N GLU A 7 23.18 14.20 -11.90
CA GLU A 7 22.35 15.36 -12.21
C GLU A 7 23.17 16.66 -12.15
N ALA A 8 24.12 16.77 -11.21
CA ALA A 8 25.04 17.90 -11.15
C ALA A 8 25.88 18.03 -12.43
N ALA A 9 26.44 16.91 -12.90
CA ALA A 9 27.22 16.87 -14.13
C ALA A 9 26.37 17.20 -15.35
N PHE A 10 25.15 16.66 -15.43
CA PHE A 10 24.24 16.93 -16.54
C PHE A 10 23.80 18.40 -16.57
N ALA A 11 23.44 18.99 -15.42
CA ALA A 11 23.09 20.40 -15.33
C ALA A 11 24.28 21.32 -15.70
N LYS A 12 25.50 20.95 -15.27
CA LYS A 12 26.72 21.69 -15.63
C LYS A 12 26.98 21.68 -17.14
N SER A 13 26.75 20.55 -17.81
CA SER A 13 26.89 20.45 -19.27
C SER A 13 25.75 21.14 -20.04
N ASN A 14 24.62 21.41 -19.39
CA ASN A 14 23.42 21.99 -20.01
C ASN A 14 22.89 23.19 -19.19
N PRO A 15 23.64 24.30 -19.09
CA PRO A 15 23.32 25.40 -18.18
C PRO A 15 22.05 26.18 -18.52
N HIS A 16 21.50 26.00 -19.72
CA HIS A 16 20.28 26.66 -20.20
C HIS A 16 19.01 25.84 -19.92
N PHE A 17 19.11 24.61 -19.41
CA PHE A 17 17.95 23.81 -19.08
C PHE A 17 17.37 24.19 -17.72
N GLU A 18 16.04 24.20 -17.66
CA GLU A 18 15.32 24.32 -16.40
C GLU A 18 15.35 22.97 -15.64
N TYR A 19 15.81 22.98 -14.39
CA TYR A 19 15.88 21.79 -13.54
C TYR A 19 14.71 21.75 -12.53
N GLU A 20 13.84 20.74 -12.65
CA GLU A 20 12.70 20.48 -11.76
C GLU A 20 11.71 21.66 -11.56
N THR A 21 11.56 22.53 -12.56
CA THR A 21 10.70 23.73 -12.46
C THR A 21 9.22 23.45 -12.63
N LYS A 22 8.86 22.38 -13.36
CA LYS A 22 7.47 22.03 -13.71
C LYS A 22 7.07 20.70 -13.09
N LYS A 23 5.81 20.61 -12.66
CA LYS A 23 5.16 19.37 -12.19
C LYS A 23 3.93 19.12 -13.04
N PHE A 24 3.78 17.90 -13.53
CA PHE A 24 2.63 17.49 -14.33
C PHE A 24 1.84 16.44 -13.55
N PRO A 25 0.58 16.73 -13.18
CA PRO A 25 -0.26 15.74 -12.52
C PRO A 25 -0.62 14.61 -13.49
N TYR A 26 -0.73 13.38 -12.98
CA TYR A 26 -1.18 12.22 -13.73
C TYR A 26 -2.00 11.29 -12.84
N LEU A 27 -2.88 10.49 -13.46
CA LEU A 27 -3.72 9.51 -12.79
C LEU A 27 -3.25 8.09 -13.15
N VAL A 28 -3.23 7.19 -12.18
CA VAL A 28 -2.98 5.77 -12.37
C VAL A 28 -4.17 4.99 -11.84
N THR A 29 -4.72 4.10 -12.66
CA THR A 29 -5.87 3.24 -12.31
C THR A 29 -5.42 1.80 -12.13
N HIS A 30 -5.98 1.13 -11.13
CA HIS A 30 -5.74 -0.29 -10.84
C HIS A 30 -7.06 -0.98 -10.50
N THR A 31 -7.12 -2.29 -10.77
CA THR A 31 -8.25 -3.15 -10.39
C THR A 31 -7.89 -3.97 -9.17
N TYR A 32 -8.84 -4.14 -8.25
CA TYR A 32 -8.71 -5.03 -7.11
C TYR A 32 -9.37 -6.38 -7.40
N THR A 33 -8.59 -7.46 -7.32
CA THR A 33 -9.09 -8.83 -7.39
C THR A 33 -8.86 -9.47 -6.02
N PRO A 34 -9.92 -9.79 -5.27
CA PRO A 34 -9.78 -10.48 -3.99
C PRO A 34 -9.39 -11.94 -4.17
N ASP A 35 -8.77 -12.52 -3.15
CA ASP A 35 -8.42 -13.96 -3.15
C ASP A 35 -9.67 -14.84 -3.02
N PHE A 36 -10.59 -14.50 -2.11
CA PHE A 36 -11.79 -15.28 -1.82
C PHE A 36 -13.02 -14.40 -1.61
N ILE A 37 -14.17 -14.87 -2.07
CA ILE A 37 -15.48 -14.26 -1.86
C ILE A 37 -16.43 -15.34 -1.34
N ASN A 38 -17.11 -15.07 -0.24
CA ASN A 38 -18.22 -15.91 0.21
C ASN A 38 -19.43 -15.64 -0.70
N PRO A 39 -19.92 -16.61 -1.49
CA PRO A 39 -20.98 -16.36 -2.46
C PRO A 39 -22.34 -16.10 -1.80
N SER A 40 -22.54 -16.54 -0.55
CA SER A 40 -23.81 -16.39 0.16
C SER A 40 -23.93 -15.04 0.86
N THR A 41 -22.82 -14.50 1.40
CA THR A 41 -22.81 -13.24 2.16
C THR A 41 -22.19 -12.07 1.40
N GLY A 42 -21.42 -12.33 0.35
CA GLY A 42 -20.62 -11.33 -0.36
C GLY A 42 -19.36 -10.89 0.38
N GLN A 43 -19.04 -11.48 1.54
CA GLN A 43 -17.84 -11.13 2.31
C GLN A 43 -16.57 -11.51 1.56
N ILE A 44 -15.59 -10.62 1.60
CA ILE A 44 -14.32 -10.75 0.91
C ILE A 44 -13.22 -11.10 1.91
N PHE A 45 -12.39 -12.07 1.57
CA PHE A 45 -11.22 -12.46 2.34
C PHE A 45 -9.96 -12.38 1.48
N GLU A 46 -8.98 -11.59 1.91
CA GLU A 46 -7.66 -11.46 1.27
C GLU A 46 -6.60 -12.07 2.17
N THR A 47 -5.93 -13.10 1.70
CA THR A 47 -4.86 -13.75 2.46
C THR A 47 -3.54 -13.02 2.30
N LYS A 48 -2.78 -12.87 3.40
CA LYS A 48 -1.54 -12.12 3.37
C LYS A 48 -0.46 -12.67 4.28
N GLY A 49 0.62 -13.16 3.67
CA GLY A 49 1.88 -13.45 4.37
C GLY A 49 2.71 -12.19 4.60
N ARG A 50 3.08 -11.50 3.50
CA ARG A 50 3.84 -10.24 3.52
C ARG A 50 2.92 -9.06 3.26
N PHE A 51 2.94 -8.07 4.16
CA PHE A 51 2.10 -6.89 4.06
C PHE A 51 2.95 -5.64 3.81
N THR A 52 3.13 -5.31 2.54
CA THR A 52 4.03 -4.24 2.09
C THR A 52 3.41 -2.86 2.21
N SER A 53 4.21 -1.81 1.94
CA SER A 53 3.66 -0.45 1.88
C SER A 53 2.68 -0.26 0.73
N ALA A 54 2.92 -0.93 -0.41
CA ALA A 54 2.01 -0.89 -1.54
C ALA A 54 0.67 -1.55 -1.20
N ASP A 55 0.68 -2.70 -0.52
CA ASP A 55 -0.54 -3.37 -0.07
C ASP A 55 -1.38 -2.50 0.86
N ARG A 56 -0.72 -1.79 1.78
CA ARG A 56 -1.36 -0.86 2.71
C ARG A 56 -2.02 0.31 1.97
N SER A 57 -1.29 0.95 1.05
CA SER A 57 -1.84 2.01 0.21
C SER A 57 -3.01 1.52 -0.64
N LYS A 58 -2.91 0.32 -1.21
CA LYS A 58 -3.98 -0.35 -1.97
C LYS A 58 -5.25 -0.48 -1.12
N HIS A 59 -5.15 -1.01 0.10
CA HIS A 59 -6.33 -1.23 0.95
C HIS A 59 -6.93 0.06 1.50
N LEU A 60 -6.13 1.10 1.75
CA LEU A 60 -6.66 2.43 2.07
C LEU A 60 -7.45 3.02 0.89
N ALA A 61 -6.91 2.90 -0.32
CA ALA A 61 -7.59 3.38 -1.53
C ALA A 61 -8.90 2.63 -1.78
N ILE A 62 -8.90 1.29 -1.70
CA ILE A 62 -10.10 0.47 -1.84
C ILE A 62 -11.13 0.87 -0.80
N LYS A 63 -10.77 0.92 0.49
CA LYS A 63 -11.71 1.32 1.55
C LYS A 63 -12.29 2.72 1.32
N SER A 64 -11.48 3.66 0.82
CA SER A 64 -11.92 5.03 0.55
C SER A 64 -12.85 5.12 -0.66
N GLN A 65 -12.63 4.31 -1.70
CA GLN A 65 -13.36 4.37 -2.96
C GLN A 65 -14.56 3.41 -3.00
N HIS A 66 -14.50 2.34 -2.21
CA HIS A 66 -15.47 1.25 -2.13
C HIS A 66 -15.78 0.88 -0.66
N PRO A 67 -16.31 1.83 0.15
CA PRO A 67 -16.61 1.59 1.55
C PRO A 67 -17.68 0.50 1.79
N GLU A 68 -18.45 0.14 0.76
CA GLU A 68 -19.46 -0.92 0.77
C GLU A 68 -18.88 -2.34 0.82
N LEU A 69 -17.62 -2.53 0.42
CA LEU A 69 -17.01 -3.85 0.38
C LEU A 69 -16.65 -4.34 1.78
N ASP A 70 -17.18 -5.52 2.16
CA ASP A 70 -16.83 -6.17 3.43
C ASP A 70 -15.55 -7.01 3.30
N ILE A 71 -14.39 -6.33 3.36
CA ILE A 71 -13.06 -6.94 3.19
C ILE A 71 -12.44 -7.26 4.55
N THR A 72 -12.06 -8.52 4.75
CA THR A 72 -11.26 -8.98 5.89
C THR A 72 -9.90 -9.49 5.43
N LEU A 73 -8.83 -8.92 6.00
CA LEU A 73 -7.46 -9.38 5.77
C LEU A 73 -7.12 -10.59 6.66
N VAL A 74 -6.75 -11.71 6.04
CA VAL A 74 -6.35 -12.94 6.75
C VAL A 74 -4.82 -13.03 6.78
N PHE A 75 -4.21 -12.71 7.92
CA PHE A 75 -2.75 -12.69 8.02
C PHE A 75 -2.19 -14.04 8.43
N GLN A 76 -1.12 -14.50 7.77
CA GLN A 76 -0.36 -15.67 8.24
C GLN A 76 0.22 -15.44 9.65
N ARG A 77 0.69 -14.21 9.92
CA ARG A 77 1.19 -13.77 11.23
C ARG A 77 0.86 -12.28 11.43
N PRO A 78 -0.26 -11.93 12.09
CA PRO A 78 -0.68 -10.54 12.27
C PRO A 78 0.31 -9.70 13.10
N GLN A 79 1.10 -10.33 13.96
CA GLN A 79 2.09 -9.67 14.82
C GLN A 79 3.38 -9.24 14.09
N ASN A 80 3.54 -9.63 12.82
CA ASN A 80 4.67 -9.19 12.01
C ASN A 80 4.69 -7.66 11.89
N LYS A 81 5.89 -7.09 11.90
CA LYS A 81 6.07 -5.63 11.83
C LYS A 81 5.98 -5.14 10.40
N ILE A 82 5.34 -3.98 10.19
CA ILE A 82 5.14 -3.35 8.86
C ILE A 82 6.44 -3.09 8.08
N ARG A 83 7.58 -3.02 8.79
CA ARG A 83 8.96 -3.01 8.30
C ARG A 83 9.90 -3.38 9.44
N LYS A 84 11.16 -3.70 9.12
CA LYS A 84 12.23 -3.94 10.11
C LYS A 84 12.36 -2.73 11.05
N GLY A 85 12.39 -2.98 12.36
CA GLY A 85 12.50 -1.95 13.40
C GLY A 85 11.21 -1.18 13.74
N SER A 86 10.09 -1.45 13.05
CA SER A 86 8.81 -0.82 13.40
C SER A 86 8.23 -1.41 14.69
N LYS A 87 7.65 -0.55 15.54
CA LYS A 87 6.85 -0.98 16.68
C LYS A 87 5.44 -1.44 16.25
N THR A 88 4.92 -0.88 15.16
CA THR A 88 3.60 -1.20 14.59
C THR A 88 3.61 -2.56 13.88
N SER A 89 2.70 -3.45 14.29
CA SER A 89 2.40 -4.73 13.65
C SER A 89 1.44 -4.56 12.45
N TYR A 90 1.14 -5.64 11.72
CA TYR A 90 0.12 -5.62 10.68
C TYR A 90 -1.28 -5.42 11.28
N ALA A 91 -1.57 -6.10 12.39
CA ALA A 91 -2.80 -5.91 13.15
C ALA A 91 -2.96 -4.47 13.66
N ASP A 92 -1.93 -3.91 14.32
CA ASP A 92 -1.96 -2.54 14.85
C ASP A 92 -2.26 -1.53 13.74
N TRP A 93 -1.73 -1.78 12.53
CA TRP A 93 -2.01 -0.95 11.37
C TRP A 93 -3.47 -1.08 10.95
N CYS A 94 -4.01 -2.29 10.86
CA CYS A 94 -5.42 -2.51 10.50
C CYS A 94 -6.37 -1.87 11.51
N ASP A 95 -6.11 -2.03 12.81
CA ASP A 95 -6.89 -1.41 13.89
C ASP A 95 -6.89 0.11 13.78
N LYS A 96 -5.72 0.71 13.56
CA LYS A 96 -5.57 2.16 13.38
C LYS A 96 -6.42 2.71 12.23
N TYR A 97 -6.57 1.96 11.14
CA TYR A 97 -7.31 2.40 9.96
C TYR A 97 -8.72 1.79 9.86
N GLY A 98 -9.16 1.05 10.88
CA GLY A 98 -10.46 0.37 10.92
C GLY A 98 -10.65 -0.62 9.77
N ILE A 99 -9.61 -1.38 9.42
CA ILE A 99 -9.66 -2.44 8.41
C ILE A 99 -9.83 -3.76 9.15
N LYS A 100 -10.83 -4.58 8.76
CA LYS A 100 -11.07 -5.88 9.39
C LYS A 100 -9.90 -6.82 9.09
N TRP A 101 -9.50 -7.58 10.09
CA TRP A 101 -8.45 -8.58 9.94
C TRP A 101 -8.70 -9.77 10.86
N MET A 102 -8.05 -10.89 10.57
CA MET A 102 -8.05 -12.07 11.43
C MET A 102 -6.69 -12.76 11.44
N ASP A 103 -6.42 -13.51 12.52
CA ASP A 103 -5.23 -14.35 12.65
C ASP A 103 -5.44 -15.69 11.96
N GLY A 104 -4.76 -15.87 10.82
CA GLY A 104 -4.77 -17.12 10.06
C GLY A 104 -3.65 -18.09 10.46
N SER A 105 -2.92 -17.85 11.54
CA SER A 105 -1.79 -18.71 11.95
C SER A 105 -2.17 -20.14 12.34
N LYS A 106 -3.47 -20.42 12.52
CA LYS A 106 -4.03 -21.72 12.92
C LYS A 106 -4.96 -22.35 11.86
N ILE A 107 -5.03 -21.75 10.67
CA ILE A 107 -5.76 -22.29 9.51
C ILE A 107 -4.79 -23.19 8.74
#